data_AF-A0A060VFU1-F1
#
_entry.id   AF-A0A060VFU1-F1
#
_cell.length_a   1.000
_cell.length_b   1.000
_cell.length_c   1.000
_cell.angle_alpha   90.00
_cell.angle_beta   90.00
_cell.angle_gamma   90.00
#
_symmetry.space_group_name_H-M   'P 1'
#
loop_
_entity.id
_entity.type
_entity.pdbx_description
1 polymer ?
#
loop_
_entity_poly.entity_id
_entity_poly.type
_entity_poly.pdbx_seq_one_letter_code
_entity_poly.pdbx_strand_id
1 'polypeptide(L)'
;VDWKDRRMWPTVVPILGVTFCAAAQAFWWVNFRLPFGAVFAALGLLIGEWINRYVNFWGWTYFPISLVFPSALIVPAIWLDVILLLSGSYVIRRLLVRSAGVCCSTRTTGRRLRRSIRRRSSMVS
;
A
#
# COMPACT_ATOMS: atom_id res chain seq x y z
N VAL A 1 4.04 -17.01 6.31
CA VAL A 1 4.01 -16.56 4.89
C VAL A 1 2.70 -16.97 4.21
N ASP A 2 2.08 -18.03 4.70
CA ASP A 2 0.90 -18.71 4.12
C ASP A 2 -0.37 -17.86 4.06
N TRP A 3 -0.51 -16.86 4.94
CA TRP A 3 -1.56 -15.84 4.90
C TRP A 3 -1.39 -14.72 3.86
N LYS A 4 -0.23 -14.60 3.19
CA LYS A 4 0.04 -13.54 2.21
C LYS A 4 -0.55 -13.88 0.85
N ASP A 5 -1.87 -14.03 0.79
CA ASP A 5 -2.60 -14.38 -0.41
C ASP A 5 -2.74 -13.22 -1.41
N ARG A 6 -2.90 -13.54 -2.69
CA ARG A 6 -2.97 -12.56 -3.78
C ARG A 6 -4.20 -11.63 -3.75
N ARG A 7 -5.19 -11.91 -2.90
CA ARG A 7 -6.48 -11.19 -2.88
C ARG A 7 -6.66 -10.36 -1.62
N MET A 8 -6.62 -11.00 -0.44
CA MET A 8 -6.90 -10.34 0.83
C MET A 8 -5.71 -9.53 1.36
N TRP A 9 -4.48 -10.05 1.22
CA TRP A 9 -3.29 -9.35 1.67
C TRP A 9 -3.06 -7.98 0.98
N PRO A 10 -3.08 -7.87 -0.36
CA PRO A 10 -2.86 -6.58 -1.03
C PRO A 10 -4.04 -5.62 -0.95
N THR A 11 -5.17 -6.00 -0.33
CA THR A 11 -6.33 -5.14 -0.16
C THR A 11 -6.43 -4.64 1.28
N VAL A 12 -6.37 -5.54 2.25
CA VAL A 12 -6.54 -5.20 3.68
C VAL A 12 -5.37 -4.37 4.20
N VAL A 13 -4.13 -4.79 3.93
CA VAL A 13 -2.92 -4.13 4.44
C VAL A 13 -2.82 -2.65 4.01
N PRO A 14 -3.00 -2.28 2.73
CA PRO A 14 -2.93 -0.88 2.34
C PRO A 14 -4.13 -0.04 2.80
N ILE A 15 -5.35 -0.62 2.89
CA ILE A 15 -6.54 0.09 3.37
C ILE A 15 -6.38 0.46 4.85
N LEU A 16 -5.85 -0.44 5.67
CA LEU A 16 -5.60 -0.16 7.08
C LEU A 16 -4.34 0.69 7.28
N GLY A 17 -3.30 0.49 6.48
CA GLY A 17 -2.07 1.29 6.59
C GLY A 17 -2.26 2.77 6.23
N VAL A 18 -3.14 3.08 5.26
CA VAL A 18 -3.32 4.46 4.78
C VAL A 18 -4.04 5.35 5.80
N THR A 19 -4.87 4.80 6.69
CA THR A 19 -5.60 5.60 7.70
C THR A 19 -4.62 6.28 8.66
N PHE A 20 -3.66 5.52 9.18
CA PHE A 20 -2.66 6.01 10.11
C PHE A 20 -1.67 6.96 9.42
N CYS A 21 -1.27 6.65 8.19
CA CYS A 21 -0.43 7.54 7.37
C CYS A 21 -1.13 8.88 7.08
N ALA A 22 -2.45 8.88 6.84
CA ALA A 22 -3.19 10.11 6.59
C ALA A 22 -3.31 10.98 7.86
N ALA A 23 -3.55 10.36 9.02
CA ALA A 23 -3.64 11.06 10.30
C ALA A 23 -2.31 11.72 10.69
N ALA A 24 -1.21 10.97 10.62
CA ALA A 24 0.13 11.50 10.93
C ALA A 24 0.50 12.64 9.98
N GLN A 25 0.17 12.51 8.68
CA GLN A 25 0.47 13.55 7.72
C GLN A 25 -0.34 14.84 7.95
N ALA A 26 -1.61 14.74 8.37
CA ALA A 26 -2.39 15.92 8.75
C ALA A 26 -1.76 16.66 9.93
N PHE A 27 -1.28 15.94 10.94
CA PHE A 27 -0.61 16.52 12.10
C PHE A 27 0.70 17.22 11.73
N TRP A 28 1.59 16.55 10.99
CA TRP A 28 2.92 17.07 10.64
C TRP A 28 2.86 18.24 9.65
N TRP A 29 1.89 18.22 8.73
CA TRP A 29 1.78 19.25 7.71
C TRP A 29 1.05 20.52 8.19
N VAL A 30 0.04 20.40 9.06
CA VAL A 30 -0.67 21.57 9.61
C VAL A 30 0.22 22.35 10.58
N ASN A 31 0.94 21.66 11.46
CA ASN A 31 1.73 22.32 12.51
C ASN A 31 3.12 22.75 12.03
N PHE A 32 3.81 21.89 11.27
CA PHE A 32 5.24 22.09 10.99
C PHE A 32 5.58 22.20 9.50
N ARG A 33 4.60 22.04 8.59
CA ARG A 33 4.81 22.01 7.12
C ARG A 33 5.87 20.99 6.69
N LEU A 34 6.06 19.92 7.49
CA LEU A 34 7.09 18.91 7.26
C LEU A 34 6.54 17.74 6.44
N PRO A 35 7.25 17.32 5.37
CA PRO A 35 6.78 16.32 4.41
C PRO A 35 7.24 14.88 4.71
N PHE A 36 7.16 14.43 5.97
CA PHE A 36 7.57 13.06 6.36
C PHE A 36 6.54 12.35 7.24
N GLY A 37 5.31 12.83 7.26
CA GLY A 37 4.28 12.30 8.16
C GLY A 37 3.86 10.87 7.84
N ALA A 38 3.79 10.47 6.57
CA ALA A 38 3.42 9.10 6.21
C ALA A 38 4.58 8.12 6.45
N VAL A 39 5.82 8.53 6.14
CA VAL A 39 7.02 7.73 6.41
C VAL A 39 7.23 7.51 7.91
N PHE A 40 6.98 8.51 8.75
CA PHE A 40 7.08 8.37 10.22
C PHE A 40 6.13 7.28 10.74
N ALA A 41 4.88 7.29 10.29
CA ALA A 41 3.89 6.26 10.63
C ALA A 41 4.30 4.86 10.15
N ALA A 42 4.79 4.75 8.91
CA ALA A 42 5.19 3.46 8.33
C ALA A 42 6.45 2.88 9.00
N LEU A 43 7.42 3.72 9.37
CA LEU A 43 8.63 3.29 10.08
C LEU A 43 8.32 2.86 11.51
N GLY A 44 7.46 3.60 12.24
CA GLY A 44 7.05 3.21 13.58
C GLY A 44 6.39 1.82 13.61
N LEU A 45 5.51 1.55 12.64
CA LEU A 45 4.85 0.25 12.51
C LEU A 45 5.85 -0.86 12.17
N LEU A 46 6.77 -0.60 11.23
CA LEU A 46 7.79 -1.58 10.82
C LEU A 46 8.73 -1.93 11.98
N ILE A 47 9.19 -0.94 12.74
CA ILE A 47 10.04 -1.17 13.92
C ILE A 47 9.29 -1.98 14.97
N GLY A 48 8.02 -1.65 15.26
CA GLY A 48 7.20 -2.41 16.20
C GLY A 48 6.99 -3.86 15.78
N GLU A 49 6.73 -4.11 14.50
CA GLU A 49 6.61 -5.48 13.96
C GLU A 49 7.94 -6.24 14.05
N TRP A 50 9.07 -5.61 13.70
CA TRP A 50 10.38 -6.26 13.77
C TRP A 50 10.75 -6.64 15.21
N ILE A 51 10.56 -5.74 16.17
CA ILE A 51 10.86 -6.02 17.59
C ILE A 51 10.02 -7.20 18.08
N ASN A 52 8.70 -7.18 17.83
CA ASN A 52 7.82 -8.26 18.28
C ASN A 52 8.19 -9.61 17.64
N ARG A 53 8.64 -9.61 16.38
CA ARG A 53 9.02 -10.84 15.66
C ARG A 53 10.38 -11.39 16.07
N TYR A 54 11.36 -10.55 16.37
CA TYR A 54 12.64 -11.01 16.90
C TYR A 54 12.54 -11.46 18.35
N VAL A 55 11.87 -10.68 19.22
CA VAL A 55 11.86 -10.96 20.67
C VAL A 55 10.90 -12.09 21.02
N ASN A 56 9.66 -12.08 20.51
CA ASN A 56 8.66 -13.09 20.89
C ASN A 56 8.69 -14.30 19.94
N PHE A 57 8.55 -14.10 18.64
CA PHE A 57 8.41 -15.22 17.70
C PHE A 57 9.70 -16.03 17.53
N TRP A 58 10.84 -15.36 17.39
CA TRP A 58 12.13 -16.05 17.32
C TRP A 58 12.73 -16.31 18.71
N GLY A 59 12.79 -15.29 19.57
CA GLY A 59 13.46 -15.37 20.87
C GLY A 59 12.76 -16.26 21.90
N TRP A 60 11.42 -16.36 21.87
CA TRP A 60 10.67 -17.16 22.85
C TRP A 60 10.10 -18.46 22.24
N THR A 61 9.56 -18.41 21.02
CA THR A 61 8.85 -19.56 20.42
C THR A 61 9.62 -20.26 19.28
N TYR A 62 10.86 -19.83 18.99
CA TYR A 62 11.78 -20.44 18.03
C TYR A 62 11.24 -20.63 16.61
N PHE A 63 10.26 -19.82 16.19
CA PHE A 63 9.78 -19.85 14.80
C PHE A 63 10.82 -19.24 13.84
N PRO A 64 11.04 -19.82 12.64
CA PRO A 64 12.01 -19.30 11.68
C PRO A 64 11.56 -17.94 11.11
N ILE A 65 12.49 -16.97 11.08
CA ILE A 65 12.24 -15.59 10.59
C ILE A 65 11.65 -15.56 9.16
N SER A 66 12.00 -16.54 8.32
CA SER A 66 11.50 -16.66 6.94
C SER A 66 9.97 -16.81 6.85
N LEU A 67 9.34 -17.36 7.88
CA LEU A 67 7.88 -17.50 7.94
C LEU A 67 7.19 -16.20 8.37
N VAL A 68 7.92 -15.36 9.12
CA VAL A 68 7.42 -14.18 9.82
C VAL A 68 8.11 -12.89 9.31
N PHE A 69 8.37 -12.75 8.02
CA PHE A 69 8.85 -11.46 7.49
C PHE A 69 7.71 -10.40 7.43
N PRO A 70 7.92 -9.14 7.86
CA PRO A 70 6.90 -8.09 7.81
C PRO A 70 6.60 -7.63 6.39
N SER A 71 5.58 -6.79 6.23
CA SER A 71 5.24 -6.16 4.94
C SER A 71 6.08 -4.91 4.71
N ALA A 72 6.69 -4.79 3.53
CA ALA A 72 7.40 -3.57 3.16
C ALA A 72 6.43 -2.44 2.80
N LEU A 73 6.08 -1.61 3.79
CA LEU A 73 5.20 -0.44 3.63
C LEU A 73 5.96 0.88 3.33
N ILE A 74 7.29 0.83 3.30
CA ILE A 74 8.14 2.02 3.14
C ILE A 74 7.98 2.64 1.74
N VAL A 75 7.98 1.82 0.68
CA VAL A 75 7.85 2.29 -0.71
C VAL A 75 6.55 3.07 -0.95
N PRO A 76 5.34 2.55 -0.58
CA PRO A 76 4.12 3.33 -0.74
C PRO A 76 4.06 4.57 0.18
N ALA A 77 4.70 4.54 1.35
CA ALA A 77 4.74 5.69 2.25
C ALA A 77 5.59 6.86 1.70
N ILE A 78 6.75 6.57 1.12
CA ILE A 78 7.59 7.58 0.46
C ILE A 78 6.84 8.21 -0.71
N TRP A 79 6.19 7.40 -1.54
CA TRP A 79 5.42 7.90 -2.67
C TRP A 79 4.30 8.85 -2.25
N LEU A 80 3.63 8.51 -1.15
CA LEU A 80 2.57 9.29 -0.53
C LEU A 80 3.02 10.65 0.05
N ASP A 81 4.25 10.76 0.55
CA ASP A 81 4.84 12.00 1.03
C ASP A 81 5.36 12.88 -0.12
N VAL A 82 5.96 12.27 -1.16
CA VAL A 82 6.41 12.98 -2.37
C VAL A 82 5.25 13.63 -3.14
N ILE A 83 4.11 12.94 -3.28
CA ILE A 83 2.92 13.53 -3.94
C ILE A 83 2.38 14.74 -3.17
N LEU A 84 2.43 14.68 -1.84
CA LEU A 84 1.97 15.79 -1.01
C LEU A 84 2.92 17.00 -1.12
N LEU A 85 4.23 16.75 -1.22
CA LEU A 85 5.23 17.79 -1.52
C LEU A 85 5.00 18.49 -2.86
N LEU A 86 4.80 17.74 -3.94
CA LEU A 86 4.67 18.34 -5.28
C LEU A 86 3.35 19.10 -5.46
N SER A 87 2.26 18.63 -4.85
CA SER A 87 0.92 19.18 -5.11
C SER A 87 0.47 20.24 -4.10
N GLY A 88 1.06 20.29 -2.90
CA GLY A 88 0.66 21.20 -1.81
C GLY A 88 -0.80 21.03 -1.32
N SER A 89 -1.53 20.04 -1.86
CA SER A 89 -2.98 19.89 -1.70
C SER A 89 -3.35 18.45 -1.34
N TYR A 90 -4.04 18.26 -0.19
CA TYR A 90 -4.52 16.96 0.27
C TYR A 90 -5.52 16.29 -0.68
N VAL A 91 -6.29 17.09 -1.42
CA VAL A 91 -7.32 16.61 -2.35
C VAL A 91 -6.71 15.88 -3.54
N ILE A 92 -5.65 16.45 -4.13
CA ILE A 92 -4.95 15.88 -5.29
C ILE A 92 -4.23 14.59 -4.88
N ARG A 93 -3.60 14.55 -3.69
CA ARG A 93 -3.04 13.32 -3.13
C ARG A 93 -4.10 12.20 -3.04
N ARG A 94 -5.26 12.49 -2.44
CA ARG A 94 -6.34 11.50 -2.28
C ARG A 94 -6.86 10.97 -3.61
N LEU A 95 -7.01 11.84 -4.61
CA LEU A 95 -7.45 11.47 -5.95
C LEU A 95 -6.42 10.61 -6.69
N LEU A 96 -5.14 10.97 -6.61
CA LEU A 96 -4.05 10.28 -7.31
C LEU A 96 -3.79 8.89 -6.73
N VAL A 97 -3.87 8.75 -5.40
CA VAL A 97 -3.75 7.45 -4.71
C VAL A 97 -4.92 6.52 -5.06
N ARG A 98 -6.14 7.07 -5.09
CA ARG A 98 -7.36 6.30 -5.44
C ARG A 98 -7.35 5.87 -6.91
N SER A 99 -6.81 6.68 -7.81
CA SER A 99 -6.71 6.34 -9.24
C SER A 99 -5.54 5.39 -9.55
N ALA A 100 -4.41 5.49 -8.86
CA ALA A 100 -3.29 4.54 -8.98
C ALA A 100 -3.69 3.12 -8.52
N GLY A 101 -4.51 2.99 -7.48
CA GLY A 101 -5.07 1.71 -7.04
C GLY A 101 -6.05 1.06 -8.03
N VAL A 102 -6.78 1.87 -8.81
CA VAL A 102 -7.74 1.38 -9.82
C VAL A 102 -7.05 1.04 -11.15
N CYS A 103 -5.99 1.77 -11.52
CA CYS A 103 -5.29 1.57 -12.79
C CYS A 103 -4.54 0.22 -12.89
N CYS A 104 -4.19 -0.39 -11.75
CA CYS A 104 -3.63 -1.74 -11.73
C CYS A 104 -4.70 -2.84 -11.92
N SER A 105 -5.96 -2.58 -11.59
CA SER A 105 -7.08 -3.53 -11.77
C SER A 105 -7.70 -3.46 -13.18
N THR A 106 -7.80 -2.27 -13.78
CA THR A 106 -8.40 -2.11 -15.11
C THR A 106 -7.49 -2.57 -16.26
N ARG A 107 -6.17 -2.67 -16.05
CA ARG A 107 -5.23 -3.13 -17.09
C ARG A 107 -5.34 -4.64 -17.39
N THR A 108 -5.71 -5.45 -16.40
CA THR A 108 -5.99 -6.89 -16.59
C THR A 108 -7.38 -7.16 -17.17
N THR A 109 -8.39 -6.36 -16.82
CA THR A 109 -9.76 -6.54 -17.33
C THR A 109 -9.94 -6.00 -18.76
N GLY A 110 -9.24 -4.91 -19.11
CA GLY A 110 -9.27 -4.33 -20.46
C GLY A 110 -8.68 -5.26 -21.55
N ARG A 111 -7.66 -6.07 -21.21
CA ARG A 111 -7.11 -7.07 -22.15
C ARG A 111 -8.05 -8.26 -22.38
N ARG A 112 -8.91 -8.58 -21.41
CA ARG A 112 -9.88 -9.68 -21.51
C ARG A 112 -11.12 -9.28 -22.33
N LEU A 113 -11.58 -8.05 -22.18
CA LEU A 113 -12.71 -7.50 -22.95
C LEU A 113 -12.35 -7.27 -24.43
N ARG A 114 -11.13 -6.81 -24.73
CA ARG A 114 -10.66 -6.64 -26.12
C ARG A 114 -10.59 -7.96 -26.89
N ARG A 115 -10.35 -9.08 -26.21
CA ARG A 115 -10.33 -10.44 -26.81
C ARG A 115 -11.75 -11.01 -27.02
N SER A 116 -12.74 -10.66 -26.20
CA SER A 116 -14.12 -11.12 -26.44
C SER A 116 -14.81 -10.34 -27.56
N ILE A 117 -14.54 -9.04 -27.70
CA ILE A 117 -15.06 -8.22 -28.81
C ILE A 117 -14.46 -8.69 -30.15
N ARG A 118 -13.15 -8.96 -30.21
CA ARG A 118 -12.51 -9.46 -31.45
C ARG A 118 -13.00 -10.84 -31.87
N ARG A 119 -13.44 -11.70 -30.93
CA ARG A 119 -14.06 -13.01 -31.24
C ARG A 119 -15.52 -12.90 -31.68
N ARG A 120 -16.26 -11.87 -31.25
CA ARG A 120 -17.63 -11.62 -31.71
C ARG A 120 -17.67 -11.09 -33.15
N SER A 121 -16.66 -10.34 -33.58
CA SER A 121 -16.58 -9.81 -34.95
C SER A 121 -16.22 -10.86 -36.01
N SER A 122 -15.68 -12.02 -35.64
CA SER A 122 -15.34 -13.11 -36.59
C SER A 122 -16.43 -14.18 -36.73
N MET A 123 -17.59 -14.00 -36.08
CA MET A 123 -18.76 -14.89 -36.20
C MET A 123 -19.89 -14.24 -37.03
N VAL A 124 -19.68 -13.02 -37.55
CA VAL A 124 -20.64 -12.24 -38.35
C VAL A 124 -20.08 -12.03 -39.77
N SER A 125 -19.27 -12.98 -40.26
CA SER A 125 -18.76 -13.03 -41.64
C SER A 125 -18.89 -14.43 -42.17
#